data_AF-A0A3C0G8L5-F1
#
_entry.id   AF-A0A3C0G8L5-F1
#
_cell.length_a   1.000
_cell.length_b   1.000
_cell.length_c   1.000
_cell.angle_alpha   90.00
_cell.angle_beta   90.00
_cell.angle_gamma   90.00
#
_symmetry.space_group_name_H-M   'P 1'
#
loop_
_entity.id
_entity.type
_entity.pdbx_description
1 polymer ?
#
loop_
_entity_poly.entity_id
_entity_poly.type
_entity_poly.pdbx_seq_one_letter_code
_entity_poly.pdbx_strand_id
1 'polypeptide(L)'
;MQIGSKSIGLVLSGGGIRGMAHIGVIKAMQEFGLEANVVSGSSIGALVGALYAADKPVEDMLRFFKETPLFKYNYFAVAKPGLLNSESYITS
;
A
#
# COMPACT_ATOMS: atom_id res chain seq x y z
N MET A 1 -20.78 26.66 -8.61
CA MET A 1 -20.72 26.18 -7.21
C MET A 1 -19.35 25.54 -7.00
N GLN A 2 -18.42 26.26 -6.37
CA GLN A 2 -17.13 25.70 -5.99
C GLN A 2 -17.32 25.02 -4.64
N ILE A 3 -17.34 23.70 -4.64
CA ILE A 3 -17.35 22.91 -3.40
C ILE A 3 -16.03 23.24 -2.72
N GLY A 4 -16.06 24.01 -1.62
CA GLY A 4 -14.86 24.53 -0.95
C GLY A 4 -13.82 23.42 -0.82
N SER A 5 -12.64 23.64 -1.42
CA SER A 5 -11.47 22.75 -1.52
C SER A 5 -11.63 21.44 -0.73
N LYS A 6 -12.40 20.49 -1.27
CA LYS A 6 -12.74 19.28 -0.53
C LYS A 6 -11.52 18.38 -0.57
N SER A 7 -10.68 18.48 0.44
CA SER A 7 -9.45 17.71 0.54
C SER A 7 -9.80 16.24 0.76
N ILE A 8 -9.51 15.39 -0.22
CA ILE A 8 -9.75 13.95 -0.14
C ILE A 8 -8.54 13.30 0.56
N GLY A 9 -8.80 12.54 1.62
CA GLY A 9 -7.81 11.68 2.26
C GLY A 9 -8.02 10.22 1.88
N LEU A 10 -6.96 9.53 1.46
CA LEU A 10 -6.96 8.13 1.08
C LEU A 10 -6.26 7.29 2.16
N VAL A 11 -6.95 6.30 2.72
CA VAL A 11 -6.40 5.39 3.74
C VAL A 11 -6.39 3.97 3.22
N LEU A 12 -5.20 3.38 3.11
CA LEU A 12 -4.95 2.08 2.50
C LEU A 12 -4.49 1.06 3.56
N SER A 13 -5.39 0.16 3.96
CA SER A 13 -5.08 -0.89 4.94
C SER A 13 -4.13 -1.95 4.38
N GLY A 14 -3.40 -2.64 5.26
CA GLY A 14 -2.66 -3.85 4.89
C GLY A 14 -3.61 -5.02 4.54
N GLY A 15 -3.11 -6.06 3.86
CA GLY A 15 -3.96 -7.19 3.47
C GLY A 15 -3.35 -8.26 2.56
N GLY A 16 -2.01 -8.36 2.50
CA GLY A 16 -1.34 -9.31 1.62
C GLY A 16 -1.64 -9.10 0.13
N ILE A 17 -1.52 -10.15 -0.67
CA ILE A 17 -1.78 -10.15 -2.13
C ILE A 17 -3.13 -9.56 -2.53
N ARG A 18 -4.15 -9.60 -1.66
CA ARG A 18 -5.47 -8.99 -1.92
C ARG A 18 -5.43 -7.45 -1.91
N GLY A 19 -4.37 -6.85 -1.39
CA GLY A 19 -4.14 -5.41 -1.37
C GLY A 19 -3.94 -4.79 -2.76
N MET A 20 -3.80 -5.58 -3.83
CA MET A 20 -3.85 -5.08 -5.21
C MET A 20 -5.19 -4.40 -5.55
N ALA A 21 -6.26 -4.70 -4.80
CA ALA A 21 -7.54 -4.00 -4.94
C ALA A 21 -7.41 -2.47 -4.70
N HIS A 22 -6.46 -2.03 -3.89
CA HIS A 22 -6.19 -0.59 -3.66
C HIS A 22 -5.79 0.14 -4.93
N ILE A 23 -5.05 -0.52 -5.83
CA ILE A 23 -4.66 0.04 -7.12
C ILE A 23 -5.89 0.21 -8.03
N GLY A 24 -6.84 -0.73 -7.94
CA GLY A 24 -8.13 -0.62 -8.64
C GLY A 24 -8.98 0.55 -8.15
N VAL A 25 -8.97 0.84 -6.84
CA VAL A 25 -9.63 2.01 -6.26
C VAL A 25 -9.00 3.30 -6.78
N ILE A 26 -7.67 3.38 -6.81
CA ILE A 26 -6.94 4.54 -7.37
C ILE A 26 -7.29 4.75 -8.85
N LYS A 27 -7.34 3.67 -9.64
CA LYS A 27 -7.75 3.74 -11.04
C LYS A 27 -9.16 4.32 -11.19
N ALA A 28 -10.12 3.82 -10.43
CA ALA A 28 -11.48 4.34 -10.46
C ALA A 28 -11.51 5.83 -10.05
N MET A 29 -10.79 6.21 -9.00
CA MET A 29 -10.67 7.61 -8.59
C MET A 29 -10.18 8.50 -9.73
N GLN A 30 -9.14 8.08 -10.46
CA GLN A 30 -8.63 8.81 -11.62
C GLN A 30 -9.67 8.90 -12.76
N GLU A 31 -10.40 7.83 -13.05
CA GLU A 31 -11.49 7.83 -14.05
C GLU A 31 -12.62 8.82 -13.71
N PHE A 32 -12.86 9.06 -12.42
CA PHE A 32 -13.83 10.04 -11.93
C PHE A 32 -13.23 11.45 -11.71
N GLY A 33 -11.96 11.68 -12.02
CA GLY A 33 -11.28 12.96 -11.80
C GLY A 33 -11.11 13.31 -10.31
N LEU A 34 -10.99 12.30 -9.46
CA LEU A 34 -10.77 12.44 -8.02
C LEU A 34 -9.30 12.21 -7.68
N GLU A 35 -8.71 13.13 -6.93
CA GLU A 35 -7.35 13.03 -6.43
C GLU A 35 -7.32 13.19 -4.91
N ALA A 36 -6.50 12.38 -4.24
CA ALA A 36 -6.30 12.46 -2.81
C ALA A 36 -5.10 13.35 -2.49
N ASN A 37 -5.31 14.34 -1.63
CA ASN A 37 -4.28 15.27 -1.18
C ASN A 37 -3.41 14.68 -0.06
N VAL A 38 -3.96 13.70 0.67
CA VAL A 38 -3.28 13.03 1.78
C VAL A 38 -3.48 11.54 1.61
N VAL A 39 -2.39 10.77 1.71
CA VAL A 39 -2.42 9.32 1.70
C VAL A 39 -1.79 8.76 2.97
N SER A 40 -2.41 7.72 3.53
CA SER A 40 -1.85 6.94 4.63
C SER A 40 -2.03 5.47 4.31
N GLY A 41 -1.07 4.63 4.69
CA GLY A 41 -1.22 3.20 4.49
C GLY A 41 -0.35 2.35 5.40
N SER A 42 -0.69 1.07 5.48
CA SER A 42 0.05 0.08 6.28
C SER A 42 0.47 -1.12 5.42
N SER A 43 1.73 -1.55 5.55
CA SER A 43 2.32 -2.65 4.78
C SER A 43 2.12 -2.45 3.27
N ILE A 44 1.34 -3.30 2.60
CA ILE A 44 1.03 -3.18 1.18
C ILE A 44 0.28 -1.90 0.84
N GLY A 45 -0.62 -1.44 1.71
CA GLY A 45 -1.28 -0.16 1.53
C GLY A 45 -0.31 1.03 1.62
N ALA A 46 0.74 0.93 2.45
CA ALA A 46 1.79 1.97 2.51
C ALA A 46 2.57 2.02 1.20
N LEU A 47 2.86 0.85 0.62
CA LEU A 47 3.61 0.76 -0.63
C LEU A 47 2.79 1.25 -1.83
N VAL A 48 1.52 0.86 -1.94
CA VAL A 48 0.59 1.43 -2.94
C VAL A 48 0.46 2.95 -2.74
N GLY A 49 0.29 3.40 -1.50
CA GLY A 49 0.18 4.82 -1.17
C GLY A 49 1.43 5.62 -1.53
N ALA A 50 2.62 5.05 -1.34
CA ALA A 50 3.88 5.68 -1.73
C ALA A 50 4.02 5.80 -3.25
N LEU A 51 3.63 4.76 -4.00
CA LEU A 51 3.62 4.80 -5.47
C LEU A 51 2.60 5.82 -5.99
N TYR A 52 1.43 5.89 -5.36
CA TYR A 52 0.42 6.90 -5.65
C TYR A 52 0.93 8.32 -5.40
N ALA A 53 1.54 8.58 -4.24
CA ALA A 53 2.12 9.89 -3.92
C ALA A 53 3.33 10.27 -4.80
N ALA A 54 3.94 9.29 -5.49
CA ALA A 54 5.02 9.50 -6.44
C ALA A 54 4.54 9.68 -7.90
N ASP A 55 3.24 9.92 -8.10
CA ASP A 55 2.59 10.10 -9.40
C ASP A 55 2.91 8.97 -10.40
N LYS A 56 3.04 7.73 -9.90
CA LYS A 56 3.25 6.58 -10.78
C LYS A 56 1.96 6.24 -11.51
N PRO A 57 2.03 5.89 -12.81
CA PRO A 57 0.85 5.42 -13.52
C PRO A 57 0.37 4.09 -12.93
N VAL A 58 -0.94 3.86 -12.98
CA VAL A 58 -1.60 2.68 -12.42
C VAL A 58 -1.00 1.39 -12.99
N GLU A 59 -0.64 1.39 -14.27
CA GLU A 59 -0.03 0.27 -14.97
C GLU A 59 1.33 -0.12 -14.36
N ASP A 60 2.14 0.88 -14.00
CA ASP A 60 3.44 0.65 -13.34
C ASP A 60 3.25 0.13 -11.93
N MET A 61 2.24 0.63 -11.21
CA MET A 61 1.89 0.06 -9.90
C MET A 61 1.49 -1.41 -10.04
N LEU A 62 0.59 -1.73 -10.98
CA LEU A 62 0.19 -3.12 -11.22
C LEU A 62 1.38 -4.01 -11.60
N ARG A 63 2.29 -3.49 -12.43
CA ARG A 63 3.50 -4.21 -12.83
C ARG A 63 4.44 -4.45 -11.66
N PHE A 64 4.69 -3.43 -10.83
CA PHE A 64 5.50 -3.54 -9.63
C PHE A 64 4.99 -4.67 -8.72
N PHE A 65 3.67 -4.75 -8.50
CA PHE A 65 3.08 -5.79 -7.67
C PHE A 65 3.13 -7.19 -8.29
N LYS A 66 3.07 -7.30 -9.62
CA LYS A 66 3.23 -8.58 -10.34
C LYS A 66 4.68 -9.09 -10.30
N GLU A 67 5.66 -8.19 -10.41
CA GLU A 67 7.08 -8.56 -10.49
C GLU A 67 7.75 -8.69 -9.11
N THR A 68 7.18 -8.09 -8.07
CA THR A 68 7.80 -8.07 -6.74
C THR A 68 7.70 -9.44 -6.04
N PRO A 69 8.83 -10.08 -5.67
CA PRO A 69 8.84 -11.42 -5.07
C PRO A 69 8.23 -11.51 -3.66
N LEU A 70 7.98 -10.38 -2.97
CA LEU A 70 7.25 -10.35 -1.69
C LEU A 70 5.79 -10.84 -1.80
N PHE A 71 5.23 -10.91 -3.01
CA PHE A 71 3.86 -11.39 -3.26
C PHE A 71 3.76 -12.88 -3.62
N LYS A 72 4.89 -13.59 -3.72
CA LYS A 72 4.85 -15.06 -3.78
C LYS A 72 4.39 -15.58 -2.42
N TYR A 73 3.42 -16.49 -2.46
CA TYR A 73 2.67 -17.17 -1.38
C TYR A 73 3.47 -17.63 -0.13
N ASN A 74 4.81 -17.55 -0.14
CA ASN A 74 5.72 -18.18 0.81
C ASN A 74 6.26 -17.24 1.91
N TYR A 75 5.97 -15.93 1.90
CA TYR A 75 6.42 -15.00 2.97
C TYR A 75 5.36 -14.70 4.04
N PHE A 76 4.09 -15.02 3.78
CA PHE A 76 3.05 -15.12 4.82
C PHE A 76 3.14 -16.45 5.57
N ALA A 77 4.36 -16.92 5.81
CA ALA A 77 4.60 -17.96 6.80
C ALA A 77 4.30 -17.36 8.17
N VAL A 78 3.03 -17.41 8.58
CA VAL A 78 2.62 -17.40 9.99
C VAL A 78 3.17 -18.67 10.63
N ALA A 79 4.50 -18.75 10.73
CA ALA A 79 5.20 -19.94 11.23
C ALA A 79 6.38 -19.56 12.14
N LYS A 80 6.45 -18.31 12.62
CA LYS A 80 7.27 -17.94 13.79
C LYS A 80 6.58 -16.84 14.60
N PRO A 81 6.33 -17.03 15.91
CA PRO A 81 6.00 -15.93 16.80
C PRO A 81 7.29 -15.15 17.06
N GLY A 82 7.41 -13.94 16.51
CA GLY A 82 8.59 -13.11 16.77
C GLY A 82 8.86 -12.10 15.68
N LEU A 83 8.23 -10.93 15.78
CA LEU A 83 8.60 -9.77 14.96
C LEU A 83 9.89 -9.10 15.43
N LEU A 84 10.40 -9.44 16.62
CA LEU A 84 11.70 -9.02 17.17
C LEU A 84 12.16 -10.07 18.19
N ASN A 85 13.35 -10.63 18.01
CA ASN A 85 13.98 -11.43 19.07
C ASN A 85 14.87 -10.49 19.89
N SER A 86 14.50 -10.24 21.15
CA SER A 86 15.22 -9.32 22.06
C SER A 86 16.37 -9.99 22.82
N GLU A 87 16.60 -11.28 22.59
CA GLU A 87 17.62 -12.07 23.29
C GLU A 87 19.07 -11.84 22.80
N SER A 88 19.31 -11.01 21.79
CA SER A 88 20.68 -10.65 21.39
C SER A 88 21.24 -9.41 22.10
N TYR A 89 20.52 -8.82 23.06
CA TYR A 89 20.98 -7.65 23.83
C TYR A 89 21.31 -7.94 25.30
N ILE A 90 21.22 -9.21 25.72
CA ILE A 90 21.49 -9.59 27.11
C ILE A 90 22.47 -10.77 27.13
N THR A 91 23.65 -10.56 26.57
CA THR A 91 24.86 -11.20 27.11
C THR A 91 25.95 -10.15 27.13
N SER A 92 26.10 -9.54 28.31
CA SER A 92 27.35 -8.92 28.76
C SER A 92 28.47 -9.96 28.83
#